data_AF-A0A538CBX0-F1
#
_entry.id   AF-A0A538CBX0-F1
#
_cell.length_a   1.000
_cell.length_b   1.000
_cell.length_c   1.000
_cell.angle_alpha   90.00
_cell.angle_beta   90.00
_cell.angle_gamma   90.00
#
_symmetry.space_group_name_H-M   'P 1'
#
loop_
_entity.id
_entity.type
_entity.pdbx_description
1 polymer ?
#
loop_
_entity_poly.entity_id
_entity_poly.type
_entity_poly.pdbx_seq_one_letter_code
_entity_poly.pdbx_strand_id
1 'polypeptide(L)'
;MTADVSSDRPCASGIGPEVAAALRPDVARVADAVIEAVIADVPPFKEWLEGSRNLREGVEQGLAGFLEQLESGDDGVLPRREVYFDFGRGELRAGRSIDAVLTAYRLAAQATWRAMAATGHAAGLDPQALYGVAERIFAYMDLMSTATADGFAYEGSIRAGERRDRRKRLVELLLRVPPCARAELERDAAAVGWRVPPALAVLAFPDERVTRIAARLPADSVVARVGTMGYAVVPDPAAPGRLAVIAHAMTGVRCALGPTVGPATSATSARLARLALGLPEAADGMVVADQRRVDLLLLQDEELADGFVSGALATLDALPATQRARLEE
;
A
#
# COMPACT_ATOMS: atom_id res chain seq x y z
N MET A 1 -46.92 27.54 0.01
CA MET A 1 -47.12 26.08 0.07
C MET A 1 -45.82 25.42 -0.36
N THR A 2 -44.88 25.34 0.58
CA THR A 2 -43.59 24.66 0.43
C THR A 2 -43.31 24.09 1.80
N ALA A 3 -43.52 22.78 1.91
CA ALA A 3 -43.32 22.02 3.13
C ALA A 3 -41.83 22.00 3.45
N ASP A 4 -41.49 22.57 4.60
CA ASP A 4 -40.22 22.40 5.28
C ASP A 4 -40.21 20.98 5.84
N VAL A 5 -39.52 20.07 5.15
CA VAL A 5 -39.27 18.72 5.67
C VAL A 5 -38.11 18.85 6.65
N SER A 6 -38.44 19.32 7.84
CA SER A 6 -37.63 19.11 9.02
C SER A 6 -37.52 17.60 9.22
N SER A 7 -36.37 17.02 8.88
CA SER A 7 -36.03 15.65 9.26
C SER A 7 -35.68 15.63 10.74
N ASP A 8 -36.73 15.72 11.56
CA ASP A 8 -36.70 15.43 12.98
C ASP A 8 -36.43 13.92 13.13
N ARG A 9 -35.16 13.52 13.17
CA ARG A 9 -34.83 12.23 13.76
C ARG A 9 -35.09 12.39 15.26
N PRO A 10 -35.94 11.56 15.88
CA PRO A 10 -36.09 11.61 17.31
C PRO A 10 -34.73 11.24 17.92
N CYS A 11 -34.03 12.22 18.49
CA CYS A 11 -33.00 11.93 19.49
C CYS A 11 -33.70 11.10 20.56
N ALA A 12 -33.19 9.90 20.88
CA ALA A 12 -33.77 8.99 21.85
C ALA A 12 -34.03 9.72 23.19
N SER A 13 -35.26 10.19 23.38
CA SER A 13 -35.74 10.77 24.63
C SER A 13 -35.93 9.62 25.62
N GLY A 14 -34.94 9.38 26.48
CA GLY A 14 -35.07 8.35 27.53
C GLY A 14 -33.78 7.89 28.22
N ILE A 15 -32.59 8.26 27.74
CA ILE A 15 -31.34 7.92 28.40
C ILE A 15 -30.93 9.09 29.31
N GLY A 16 -31.45 9.09 30.54
CA GLY A 16 -31.08 10.08 31.55
C GLY A 16 -29.92 9.62 32.44
N PRO A 17 -29.36 10.52 33.27
CA PRO A 17 -28.34 10.17 34.27
C PRO A 17 -28.79 9.06 35.24
N GLU A 18 -30.09 8.87 35.41
CA GLU A 18 -30.68 7.78 36.21
C GLU A 18 -30.38 6.39 35.63
N VAL A 19 -30.39 6.24 34.30
CA VAL A 19 -30.09 4.97 33.62
C VAL A 19 -28.62 4.61 33.79
N ALA A 20 -27.72 5.58 33.60
CA ALA A 20 -26.29 5.37 33.80
C ALA A 20 -25.95 5.08 35.27
N ALA A 21 -26.59 5.79 36.22
CA ALA A 21 -26.43 5.53 37.65
C ALA A 21 -26.89 4.13 38.05
N ALA A 22 -27.97 3.60 37.46
CA ALA A 22 -28.45 2.25 37.71
C ALA A 22 -27.51 1.16 37.16
N LEU A 23 -26.82 1.42 36.06
CA LEU A 23 -25.92 0.46 35.40
C LEU A 23 -24.47 0.51 35.93
N ARG A 24 -24.03 1.65 36.48
CA ARG A 24 -22.66 1.87 36.97
C ARG A 24 -22.15 0.84 38.00
N PRO A 25 -22.94 0.36 38.98
CA PRO A 25 -22.47 -0.65 39.94
C PRO A 25 -22.03 -1.96 39.31
N ASP A 26 -22.44 -2.21 38.06
CA ASP A 26 -22.32 -3.51 37.42
C ASP A 26 -21.18 -3.60 36.38
N VAL A 27 -20.43 -2.51 36.20
CA VAL A 27 -19.34 -2.40 35.19
C VAL A 27 -18.33 -3.55 35.29
N ALA A 28 -17.93 -3.94 36.50
CA ALA A 28 -16.98 -5.03 36.70
C ALA A 28 -17.54 -6.38 36.20
N ARG A 29 -18.81 -6.68 36.50
CA ARG A 29 -19.49 -7.88 36.03
C ARG A 29 -19.68 -7.88 34.51
N VAL A 30 -19.97 -6.72 33.94
CA VAL A 30 -20.07 -6.54 32.48
C VAL A 30 -18.71 -6.78 31.83
N ALA A 31 -17.63 -6.27 32.41
CA ALA A 31 -16.27 -6.51 31.91
C ALA A 31 -15.91 -8.00 31.93
N ASP A 32 -16.28 -8.73 32.99
CA ASP A 32 -16.10 -10.19 33.06
C ASP A 32 -16.82 -10.90 31.91
N ALA A 33 -18.10 -10.57 31.71
CA ALA A 33 -18.92 -11.18 30.65
C ALA A 33 -18.38 -10.87 29.24
N VAL A 34 -17.86 -9.66 29.02
CA VAL A 34 -17.20 -9.27 27.77
C VAL A 34 -15.95 -10.10 27.53
N ILE A 35 -15.07 -10.19 28.52
CA ILE A 35 -13.81 -10.92 28.42
C ILE A 35 -14.08 -12.41 28.16
N GLU A 36 -15.02 -13.02 28.89
CA GLU A 36 -15.41 -14.41 28.71
C GLU A 36 -15.97 -14.68 27.29
N ALA A 37 -16.89 -13.83 26.83
CA ALA A 37 -17.49 -13.98 25.50
C ALA A 37 -16.45 -13.86 24.38
N VAL A 38 -15.51 -12.92 24.50
CA VAL A 38 -14.47 -12.72 23.49
C VAL A 38 -13.45 -13.86 23.50
N ILE A 39 -13.05 -14.37 24.68
CA ILE A 39 -12.15 -15.53 24.79
C ILE A 39 -12.75 -16.78 24.13
N ALA A 40 -14.05 -17.01 24.32
CA ALA A 40 -14.72 -18.19 23.81
C ALA A 40 -14.71 -18.26 22.27
N ASP A 41 -14.96 -17.12 21.62
CA ASP A 41 -15.24 -17.07 20.18
C ASP A 41 -14.10 -16.49 19.33
N VAL A 42 -13.04 -15.96 19.95
CA VAL A 42 -11.86 -15.43 19.24
C VAL A 42 -10.59 -16.17 19.73
N PRO A 43 -10.23 -17.32 19.10
CA PRO A 43 -9.11 -18.16 19.54
C PRO A 43 -7.73 -17.46 19.71
N PRO A 44 -7.31 -16.47 18.89
CA PRO A 44 -6.05 -15.77 19.15
C PRO A 44 -6.10 -14.81 20.34
N PHE A 45 -7.29 -14.52 20.89
CA PHE A 45 -7.48 -13.49 21.93
C PHE A 45 -6.92 -13.91 23.29
N LYS A 46 -6.85 -15.22 23.57
CA LYS A 46 -6.21 -15.75 24.77
C LYS A 46 -4.71 -15.40 24.83
N GLU A 47 -4.02 -15.44 23.69
CA GLU A 47 -2.61 -15.03 23.58
C GLU A 47 -2.45 -13.51 23.71
N TRP A 48 -3.45 -12.73 23.30
CA TRP A 48 -3.46 -11.26 23.47
C TRP A 48 -3.57 -10.87 24.95
N LEU A 49 -4.32 -11.65 25.74
CA LEU A 49 -4.46 -11.51 27.19
C LEU A 49 -3.17 -11.85 27.94
N GLU A 50 -2.50 -12.95 27.59
CA GLU A 50 -1.27 -13.39 28.25
C GLU A 50 -0.11 -12.39 28.07
N GLY A 51 -0.11 -11.62 26.98
CA GLY A 51 0.87 -10.57 26.70
C GLY A 51 0.50 -9.15 27.18
N SER A 52 -0.75 -8.91 27.59
CA SER A 52 -1.26 -7.57 27.92
C SER A 52 -1.65 -7.48 29.39
N ARG A 53 -0.79 -6.86 30.21
CA ARG A 53 -1.03 -6.74 31.66
C ARG A 53 -2.28 -5.94 32.05
N ASN A 54 -2.95 -5.25 31.13
CA ASN A 54 -3.98 -4.25 31.44
C ASN A 54 -5.26 -4.37 30.59
N LEU A 55 -5.57 -5.53 29.96
CA LEU A 55 -6.75 -5.63 29.09
C LEU A 55 -8.08 -5.50 29.86
N ARG A 56 -8.18 -6.11 31.05
CA ARG A 56 -9.33 -5.93 31.95
C ARG A 56 -9.53 -4.46 32.28
N GLU A 57 -8.48 -3.78 32.73
CA GLU A 57 -8.53 -2.35 33.04
C GLU A 57 -8.95 -1.52 31.82
N GLY A 58 -8.51 -1.90 30.61
CA GLY A 58 -8.92 -1.26 29.37
C GLY A 58 -10.41 -1.44 29.06
N VAL A 59 -10.96 -2.64 29.26
CA VAL A 59 -12.40 -2.91 29.09
C VAL A 59 -13.21 -2.14 30.12
N GLU A 60 -12.80 -2.15 31.39
CA GLU A 60 -13.46 -1.39 32.47
C GLU A 60 -13.44 0.12 32.20
N GLN A 61 -12.31 0.66 31.74
CA GLN A 61 -12.20 2.07 31.34
C GLN A 61 -13.08 2.41 30.13
N GLY A 62 -13.17 1.52 29.14
CA GLY A 62 -14.05 1.69 27.99
C GLY A 62 -15.53 1.71 28.39
N LEU A 63 -15.95 0.79 29.26
CA LEU A 63 -17.30 0.74 29.80
C LEU A 63 -17.63 1.96 30.67
N ALA A 64 -16.69 2.42 31.50
CA ALA A 64 -16.85 3.63 32.29
C ALA A 64 -17.01 4.87 31.39
N GLY A 65 -16.17 5.02 30.36
CA GLY A 65 -16.28 6.12 29.39
C GLY A 65 -17.57 6.08 28.59
N PHE A 66 -18.08 4.89 28.25
CA PHE A 66 -19.40 4.75 27.63
C PHE A 66 -20.53 5.25 28.55
N LEU A 67 -20.51 4.89 29.84
CA LEU A 67 -21.51 5.37 30.80
C LEU A 67 -21.45 6.89 30.99
N GLU A 68 -20.24 7.47 31.02
CA GLU A 68 -20.07 8.93 31.05
C GLU A 68 -20.67 9.59 29.79
N GLN A 69 -20.52 8.97 28.62
CA GLN A 69 -21.11 9.45 27.37
C GLN A 69 -22.64 9.32 27.35
N LEU A 70 -23.20 8.28 27.96
CA LEU A 70 -24.66 8.18 28.16
C LEU A 70 -25.18 9.30 29.06
N GLU A 71 -24.42 9.70 30.09
CA GLU A 71 -24.81 10.79 31.01
C GLU A 71 -24.72 12.16 30.35
N SER A 72 -23.73 12.38 29.48
CA SER A 72 -23.52 13.67 28.81
C SER A 72 -24.46 13.90 27.63
N GLY A 73 -25.02 12.83 27.04
CA GLY A 73 -25.86 12.93 25.84
C GLY A 73 -25.10 13.42 24.60
N ASP A 74 -23.79 13.20 24.55
CA ASP A 74 -22.96 13.52 23.39
C ASP A 74 -22.83 12.29 22.47
N ASP A 75 -23.59 12.29 21.38
CA ASP A 75 -23.89 11.08 20.62
C ASP A 75 -22.93 10.84 19.44
N GLY A 76 -22.06 11.82 19.14
CA GLY A 76 -21.35 11.88 17.86
C GLY A 76 -19.84 11.74 17.94
N VAL A 77 -19.24 11.85 19.12
CA VAL A 77 -17.78 11.89 19.29
C VAL A 77 -17.32 10.70 20.10
N LEU A 78 -16.34 9.96 19.57
CA LEU A 78 -15.67 8.91 20.33
C LEU A 78 -14.66 9.55 21.30
N PRO A 79 -14.85 9.43 22.62
CA PRO A 79 -13.85 9.90 23.58
C PRO A 79 -12.53 9.16 23.37
N ARG A 80 -11.41 9.90 23.42
CA ARG A 80 -10.06 9.36 23.24
C ARG A 80 -9.94 8.53 21.95
N ARG A 81 -10.51 9.01 20.84
CA ARG A 81 -10.43 8.36 19.51
C ARG A 81 -9.00 7.95 19.14
N GLU A 82 -8.01 8.74 19.55
CA GLU A 82 -6.58 8.48 19.31
C GLU A 82 -6.14 7.14 19.91
N VAL A 83 -6.68 6.73 21.06
CA VAL A 83 -6.35 5.44 21.70
C VAL A 83 -6.77 4.28 20.81
N TYR A 84 -7.98 4.32 20.24
CA TYR A 84 -8.49 3.29 19.34
C TYR A 84 -7.75 3.28 17.99
N PHE A 85 -7.36 4.46 17.51
CA PHE A 85 -6.52 4.61 16.32
C PHE A 85 -5.12 4.00 16.53
N ASP A 86 -4.43 4.37 17.61
CA ASP A 86 -3.10 3.83 17.93
C ASP A 86 -3.16 2.34 18.27
N PHE A 87 -4.26 1.87 18.86
CA PHE A 87 -4.53 0.44 19.03
C PHE A 87 -4.53 -0.28 17.67
N GLY A 88 -5.31 0.20 16.69
CA GLY A 88 -5.34 -0.39 15.34
C GLY A 88 -3.97 -0.43 14.66
N ARG A 89 -3.13 0.59 14.86
CA ARG A 89 -1.73 0.58 14.41
C ARG A 89 -0.90 -0.49 15.11
N GLY A 90 -1.06 -0.62 16.43
CA GLY A 90 -0.41 -1.65 17.25
C GLY A 90 -0.76 -3.08 16.81
N GLU A 91 -2.02 -3.31 16.44
CA GLU A 91 -2.49 -4.61 15.95
C GLU A 91 -1.78 -5.05 14.67
N LEU A 92 -1.71 -4.16 13.66
CA LEU A 92 -0.96 -4.45 12.45
C LEU A 92 0.54 -4.64 12.75
N ARG A 93 1.09 -3.86 13.71
CA ARG A 93 2.48 -3.99 14.14
C ARG A 93 2.82 -5.37 14.67
N ALA A 94 1.92 -5.90 15.48
CA ALA A 94 2.01 -7.25 16.04
C ALA A 94 1.65 -8.37 15.03
N GLY A 95 1.31 -8.03 13.78
CA GLY A 95 0.98 -9.00 12.73
C GLY A 95 -0.40 -9.62 12.89
N ARG A 96 -1.31 -8.97 13.64
CA ARG A 96 -2.65 -9.47 13.92
C ARG A 96 -3.64 -9.03 12.84
N SER A 97 -4.70 -9.82 12.67
CA SER A 97 -5.77 -9.52 11.71
C SER A 97 -6.74 -8.50 12.29
N ILE A 98 -7.08 -7.47 11.49
CA ILE A 98 -8.13 -6.51 11.83
C ILE A 98 -9.49 -7.21 11.98
N ASP A 99 -9.75 -8.27 11.24
CA ASP A 99 -11.03 -9.00 11.31
C ASP A 99 -11.25 -9.64 12.68
N ALA A 100 -10.18 -10.14 13.30
CA ALA A 100 -10.25 -10.71 14.66
C ALA A 100 -10.58 -9.62 15.69
N VAL A 101 -9.99 -8.44 15.54
CA VAL A 101 -10.25 -7.28 16.41
C VAL A 101 -11.69 -6.78 16.28
N LEU A 102 -12.17 -6.61 15.04
CA LEU A 102 -13.54 -6.15 14.80
C LEU A 102 -14.58 -7.20 15.23
N THR A 103 -14.25 -8.48 15.12
CA THR A 103 -15.09 -9.57 15.65
C THR A 103 -15.17 -9.50 17.18
N ALA A 104 -14.05 -9.27 17.86
CA ALA A 104 -14.03 -9.08 19.30
C ALA A 104 -14.89 -7.89 19.76
N TYR A 105 -14.85 -6.75 19.05
CA TYR A 105 -15.72 -5.60 19.36
C TYR A 105 -17.21 -5.92 19.22
N ARG A 106 -17.60 -6.69 18.19
CA ARG A 106 -19.01 -7.12 18.04
C ARG A 106 -19.44 -8.03 19.18
N LEU A 107 -18.61 -8.98 19.58
CA LEU A 107 -18.88 -9.87 20.71
C LEU A 107 -18.95 -9.10 22.04
N ALA A 108 -18.02 -8.17 22.26
CA ALA A 108 -18.02 -7.28 23.41
C ALA A 108 -19.31 -6.47 23.49
N ALA A 109 -19.74 -5.83 22.38
CA ALA A 109 -20.99 -5.07 22.35
C ALA A 109 -22.21 -5.94 22.65
N GLN A 110 -22.28 -7.16 22.11
CA GLN A 110 -23.36 -8.11 22.41
C GLN A 110 -23.36 -8.55 23.88
N ALA A 111 -22.19 -8.84 24.45
CA ALA A 111 -22.05 -9.24 25.84
C ALA A 111 -22.42 -8.09 26.78
N THR A 112 -21.95 -6.87 26.49
CA THR A 112 -22.33 -5.63 27.19
C THR A 112 -23.84 -5.43 27.16
N TRP A 113 -24.47 -5.52 25.99
CA TRP A 113 -25.91 -5.39 25.85
C TRP A 113 -26.66 -6.44 26.70
N ARG A 114 -26.32 -7.72 26.58
CA ARG A 114 -26.97 -8.79 27.36
C ARG A 114 -26.85 -8.55 28.86
N ALA A 115 -25.67 -8.15 29.32
CA ALA A 115 -25.41 -7.91 30.74
C ALA A 115 -26.16 -6.66 31.25
N MET A 116 -26.11 -5.54 30.53
CA MET A 116 -26.81 -4.30 30.90
C MET A 116 -28.33 -4.42 30.82
N ALA A 117 -28.86 -5.13 29.83
CA ALA A 117 -30.30 -5.39 29.72
C ALA A 117 -30.82 -6.19 30.91
N ALA A 118 -30.09 -7.22 31.37
CA ALA A 118 -30.45 -8.00 32.54
C ALA A 118 -30.46 -7.12 33.82
N THR A 119 -29.45 -6.27 34.00
CA THR A 119 -29.34 -5.37 35.15
C THR A 119 -30.42 -4.30 35.15
N GLY A 120 -30.64 -3.66 34.01
CA GLY A 120 -31.68 -2.66 33.86
C GLY A 120 -33.09 -3.22 34.07
N HIS A 121 -33.35 -4.44 33.58
CA HIS A 121 -34.61 -5.13 33.84
C HIS A 121 -34.81 -5.43 35.33
N ALA A 122 -33.78 -5.94 36.02
CA ALA A 122 -33.84 -6.22 37.45
C ALA A 122 -34.02 -4.94 38.30
N ALA A 123 -33.52 -3.80 37.83
CA ALA A 123 -33.69 -2.49 38.43
C ALA A 123 -35.05 -1.82 38.10
N GLY A 124 -35.89 -2.45 37.27
CA GLY A 124 -37.20 -1.92 36.87
C GLY A 124 -37.14 -0.75 35.88
N LEU A 125 -36.05 -0.64 35.10
CA LEU A 125 -35.93 0.39 34.07
C LEU A 125 -36.96 0.19 32.95
N ASP A 126 -37.44 1.30 32.39
CA ASP A 126 -38.35 1.32 31.25
C ASP A 126 -37.71 0.64 30.02
N PRO A 127 -38.41 -0.31 29.35
CA PRO A 127 -37.94 -0.92 28.11
C PRO A 127 -37.51 0.08 27.02
N GLN A 128 -38.14 1.25 26.90
CA GLN A 128 -37.73 2.26 25.92
C GLN A 128 -36.34 2.83 26.24
N ALA A 129 -36.03 3.04 27.52
CA ALA A 129 -34.69 3.46 27.94
C ALA A 129 -33.64 2.39 27.62
N LEU A 130 -33.98 1.10 27.77
CA LEU A 130 -33.09 0.00 27.40
C LEU A 130 -32.83 -0.09 25.90
N TYR A 131 -33.82 0.17 25.04
CA TYR A 131 -33.60 0.25 23.59
C TYR A 131 -32.64 1.39 23.22
N GLY A 132 -32.79 2.55 23.88
CA GLY A 132 -31.81 3.63 23.76
C GLY A 132 -30.40 3.19 24.14
N VAL A 133 -30.23 2.49 25.27
CA VAL A 133 -28.91 1.96 25.68
C VAL A 133 -28.34 1.01 24.61
N ALA A 134 -29.15 0.12 24.04
CA ALA A 134 -28.70 -0.75 22.94
C ALA A 134 -28.19 0.06 21.74
N GLU A 135 -28.96 1.03 21.28
CA GLU A 135 -28.57 1.91 20.16
C GLU A 135 -27.24 2.60 20.43
N ARG A 136 -27.03 3.07 21.67
CA ARG A 136 -25.76 3.72 22.05
C ARG A 136 -24.59 2.75 22.14
N ILE A 137 -24.79 1.53 22.62
CA ILE A 137 -23.73 0.51 22.64
C ILE A 137 -23.24 0.23 21.21
N PHE A 138 -24.17 0.04 20.27
CA PHE A 138 -23.82 -0.24 18.88
C PHE A 138 -23.19 0.98 18.19
N ALA A 139 -23.72 2.18 18.42
CA ALA A 139 -23.11 3.40 17.91
C ALA A 139 -21.67 3.61 18.45
N TYR A 140 -21.44 3.36 19.74
CA TYR A 140 -20.10 3.42 20.34
C TYR A 140 -19.16 2.37 19.73
N MET A 141 -19.64 1.13 19.55
CA MET A 141 -18.89 0.06 18.91
C MET A 141 -18.51 0.38 17.46
N ASP A 142 -19.42 0.99 16.69
CA ASP A 142 -19.15 1.41 15.32
C ASP A 142 -18.06 2.49 15.28
N LEU A 143 -18.14 3.48 16.17
CA LEU A 143 -17.12 4.52 16.29
C LEU A 143 -15.73 3.94 16.63
N MET A 144 -15.66 3.03 17.62
CA MET A 144 -14.40 2.33 17.95
C MET A 144 -13.87 1.55 16.75
N SER A 145 -14.74 0.80 16.08
CA SER A 145 -14.41 -0.02 14.91
C SER A 145 -13.84 0.83 13.77
N THR A 146 -14.46 1.97 13.47
CA THR A 146 -13.96 2.92 12.47
C THR A 146 -12.59 3.46 12.86
N ALA A 147 -12.41 3.96 14.10
CA ALA A 147 -11.14 4.53 14.54
C ALA A 147 -9.99 3.50 14.48
N THR A 148 -10.25 2.27 14.91
CA THR A 148 -9.28 1.16 14.84
C THR A 148 -8.98 0.74 13.40
N ALA A 149 -9.98 0.66 12.52
CA ALA A 149 -9.78 0.37 11.11
C ALA A 149 -8.94 1.46 10.41
N ASP A 150 -9.18 2.74 10.72
CA ASP A 150 -8.40 3.87 10.22
C ASP A 150 -6.94 3.76 10.65
N GLY A 151 -6.68 3.44 11.93
CA GLY A 151 -5.34 3.23 12.46
C GLY A 151 -4.61 2.06 11.78
N PHE A 152 -5.31 0.94 11.60
CA PHE A 152 -4.78 -0.23 10.92
C PHE A 152 -4.43 0.07 9.45
N ALA A 153 -5.33 0.75 8.72
CA ALA A 153 -5.10 1.17 7.34
C ALA A 153 -3.95 2.17 7.23
N TYR A 154 -3.86 3.11 8.18
CA TYR A 154 -2.76 4.08 8.25
C TYR A 154 -1.41 3.37 8.41
N GLU A 155 -1.27 2.47 9.37
CA GLU A 155 -0.01 1.71 9.55
C GLU A 155 0.30 0.84 8.32
N GLY A 156 -0.73 0.29 7.67
CA GLY A 156 -0.60 -0.43 6.40
C GLY A 156 -0.01 0.46 5.30
N SER A 157 -0.48 1.70 5.21
CA SER A 157 0.02 2.68 4.24
C SER A 157 1.49 3.05 4.51
N ILE A 158 1.88 3.21 5.78
CA ILE A 158 3.27 3.48 6.18
C ILE A 158 4.19 2.33 5.77
N ARG A 159 3.82 1.08 6.10
CA ARG A 159 4.61 -0.11 5.71
C ARG A 159 4.73 -0.27 4.20
N ALA A 160 3.65 0.02 3.46
CA ALA A 160 3.67 0.00 2.00
C ALA A 160 4.59 1.09 1.44
N GLY A 161 4.55 2.30 2.03
CA GLY A 161 5.45 3.41 1.71
C GLY A 161 6.91 3.05 1.94
N GLU A 162 7.27 2.57 3.14
CA GLU A 162 8.62 2.14 3.45
C GLU A 162 9.13 1.05 2.50
N ARG A 163 8.29 0.07 2.15
CA ARG A 163 8.66 -0.98 1.19
C ARG A 163 8.92 -0.40 -0.20
N ARG A 164 8.10 0.56 -0.64
CA ARG A 164 8.29 1.29 -1.90
C ARG A 164 9.58 2.10 -1.87
N ASP A 165 9.88 2.78 -0.77
CA ASP A 165 11.08 3.61 -0.62
C ASP A 165 12.36 2.77 -0.57
N ARG A 166 12.35 1.62 0.12
CA ARG A 166 13.47 0.66 0.10
C ARG A 166 13.73 0.12 -1.31
N ARG A 167 12.68 -0.26 -2.05
CA ARG A 167 12.81 -0.70 -3.46
C ARG A 167 13.34 0.42 -4.35
N LYS A 168 12.86 1.64 -4.16
CA LYS A 168 13.34 2.82 -4.88
C LYS A 168 14.82 3.06 -4.62
N ARG A 169 15.25 3.05 -3.35
CA ARG A 169 16.66 3.19 -2.97
C ARG A 169 17.54 2.13 -3.63
N LEU A 170 17.11 0.87 -3.63
CA LEU A 170 17.84 -0.21 -4.30
C LEU A 170 18.01 0.05 -5.81
N VAL A 171 16.95 0.48 -6.49
CA VAL A 171 17.03 0.86 -7.91
C VAL A 171 17.97 2.06 -8.10
N GLU A 172 17.85 3.11 -7.29
CA GLU A 172 18.76 4.26 -7.33
C GLU A 172 20.23 3.88 -7.14
N LEU A 173 20.53 2.91 -6.26
CA LEU A 173 21.88 2.39 -6.06
C LEU A 173 22.43 1.64 -7.27
N LEU A 174 21.59 0.87 -7.97
CA LEU A 174 21.95 0.20 -9.23
C LEU A 174 22.16 1.23 -10.35
N LEU A 175 21.35 2.28 -10.39
CA LEU A 175 21.45 3.33 -11.42
C LEU A 175 22.56 4.36 -11.15
N ARG A 176 23.28 4.25 -10.02
CA ARG A 176 24.28 5.22 -9.58
C ARG A 176 25.55 5.16 -10.44
N VAL A 177 26.09 6.34 -10.75
CA VAL A 177 27.42 6.53 -11.38
C VAL A 177 28.22 7.53 -10.54
N PRO A 178 29.41 7.17 -10.02
CA PRO A 178 30.07 5.87 -10.08
C PRO A 178 29.32 4.77 -9.29
N PRO A 179 29.56 3.48 -9.60
CA PRO A 179 28.83 2.37 -8.98
C PRO A 179 29.05 2.29 -7.47
N CYS A 180 28.04 1.76 -6.77
CA CYS A 180 28.14 1.51 -5.34
C CYS A 180 29.04 0.33 -4.99
N ALA A 181 29.49 0.31 -3.72
CA ALA A 181 30.24 -0.82 -3.21
C ALA A 181 29.35 -2.07 -3.20
N ARG A 182 29.91 -3.23 -3.54
CA ARG A 182 29.16 -4.50 -3.62
C ARG A 182 28.41 -4.81 -2.31
N ALA A 183 29.06 -4.59 -1.16
CA ALA A 183 28.48 -4.81 0.15
C ALA A 183 27.31 -3.86 0.49
N GLU A 184 27.33 -2.63 -0.03
CA GLU A 184 26.20 -1.68 0.08
C GLU A 184 24.99 -2.23 -0.67
N LEU A 185 25.19 -2.60 -1.94
CA LEU A 185 24.16 -3.17 -2.80
C LEU A 185 23.53 -4.44 -2.22
N GLU A 186 24.36 -5.35 -1.68
CA GLU A 186 23.87 -6.60 -1.07
C GLU A 186 23.02 -6.35 0.17
N ARG A 187 23.37 -5.37 0.98
CA ARG A 187 22.61 -4.99 2.18
C ARG A 187 21.22 -4.47 1.81
N ASP A 188 21.14 -3.53 0.86
CA ASP A 188 19.86 -2.96 0.42
C ASP A 188 19.01 -3.98 -0.35
N ALA A 189 19.63 -4.88 -1.11
CA ALA A 189 18.95 -6.00 -1.75
C ALA A 189 18.33 -6.95 -0.73
N ALA A 190 19.10 -7.36 0.28
CA ALA A 190 18.62 -8.24 1.35
C ALA A 190 17.46 -7.61 2.14
N ALA A 191 17.49 -6.29 2.38
CA ALA A 191 16.44 -5.56 3.10
C ALA A 191 15.06 -5.59 2.41
N VAL A 192 15.00 -5.89 1.11
CA VAL A 192 13.75 -6.09 0.36
C VAL A 192 13.49 -7.55 -0.02
N GLY A 193 14.29 -8.49 0.49
CA GLY A 193 14.20 -9.91 0.16
C GLY A 193 14.66 -10.25 -1.26
N TRP A 194 15.46 -9.38 -1.89
CA TRP A 194 15.98 -9.59 -3.24
C TRP A 194 17.42 -10.07 -3.19
N ARG A 195 17.78 -11.01 -4.06
CA ARG A 195 19.16 -11.46 -4.24
C ARG A 195 19.74 -10.79 -5.47
N VAL A 196 20.91 -10.19 -5.33
CA VAL A 196 21.56 -9.53 -6.47
C VAL A 196 22.01 -10.60 -7.47
N PRO A 197 21.48 -10.60 -8.70
CA PRO A 197 21.84 -11.59 -9.70
C PRO A 197 23.22 -11.29 -10.31
N PRO A 198 23.93 -12.30 -10.83
CA PRO A 198 25.22 -12.09 -11.51
C PRO A 198 25.07 -11.34 -12.83
N ALA A 199 23.90 -11.46 -13.47
CA ALA A 199 23.53 -10.76 -14.70
C ALA A 199 22.11 -10.18 -14.57
N LEU A 200 21.91 -8.97 -15.06
CA LEU A 200 20.63 -8.26 -15.09
C LEU A 200 20.56 -7.33 -16.30
N ALA A 201 19.36 -6.92 -16.69
CA ALA A 201 19.19 -5.72 -17.52
C ALA A 201 18.18 -4.77 -16.89
N VAL A 202 18.23 -3.51 -17.32
CA VAL A 202 17.30 -2.49 -16.86
C VAL A 202 16.29 -2.17 -17.97
N LEU A 203 15.01 -2.32 -17.65
CA LEU A 203 13.90 -1.85 -18.46
C LEU A 203 13.53 -0.42 -18.03
N ALA A 204 13.51 0.52 -18.96
CA ALA A 204 13.05 1.89 -18.73
C ALA A 204 11.66 2.10 -19.35
N PHE A 205 10.81 2.89 -18.70
CA PHE A 205 9.45 3.19 -19.17
C PHE A 205 8.90 4.49 -18.52
N PRO A 206 7.87 5.13 -19.11
CA PRO A 206 7.19 6.27 -18.48
C PRO A 206 6.53 5.89 -17.14
N ASP A 207 6.71 6.71 -16.12
CA ASP A 207 6.40 6.36 -14.72
C ASP A 207 4.91 6.11 -14.39
N GLU A 208 3.98 6.51 -15.27
CA GLU A 208 2.53 6.31 -15.13
C GLU A 208 2.13 4.83 -14.95
N ARG A 209 3.01 3.88 -15.29
CA ARG A 209 2.70 2.46 -15.36
C ARG A 209 3.41 1.60 -14.30
N VAL A 210 4.10 2.18 -13.32
CA VAL A 210 4.95 1.43 -12.35
C VAL A 210 4.23 0.24 -11.70
N THR A 211 3.02 0.43 -11.14
CA THR A 211 2.27 -0.66 -10.50
C THR A 211 1.85 -1.75 -11.49
N ARG A 212 1.40 -1.34 -12.69
CA ARG A 212 0.97 -2.26 -13.75
C ARG A 212 2.14 -3.08 -14.29
N ILE A 213 3.30 -2.44 -14.48
CA ILE A 213 4.50 -3.10 -15.00
C ILE A 213 5.08 -4.04 -13.94
N ALA A 214 5.11 -3.63 -12.67
CA ALA A 214 5.53 -4.50 -11.57
C ALA A 214 4.69 -5.78 -11.48
N ALA A 215 3.38 -5.72 -11.77
CA ALA A 215 2.50 -6.88 -11.77
C ALA A 215 2.66 -7.81 -12.99
N ARG A 216 3.24 -7.32 -14.10
CA ARG A 216 3.42 -8.07 -15.36
C ARG A 216 4.79 -8.72 -15.47
N LEU A 217 5.78 -8.19 -14.75
CA LEU A 217 7.15 -8.70 -14.80
C LEU A 217 7.33 -9.92 -13.88
N PRO A 218 8.39 -10.72 -14.11
CA PRO A 218 8.78 -11.80 -13.22
C PRO A 218 8.93 -11.34 -11.76
N ALA A 219 8.53 -12.19 -10.81
CA ALA A 219 8.49 -11.87 -9.38
C ALA A 219 9.86 -11.51 -8.76
N ASP A 220 10.95 -11.91 -9.41
CA ASP A 220 12.33 -11.58 -9.07
C ASP A 220 12.78 -10.21 -9.63
N SER A 221 11.91 -9.47 -10.31
CA SER A 221 12.21 -8.12 -10.82
C SER A 221 11.96 -7.04 -9.75
N VAL A 222 12.86 -6.06 -9.67
CA VAL A 222 12.70 -4.90 -8.78
C VAL A 222 12.29 -3.69 -9.59
N VAL A 223 11.12 -3.12 -9.28
CA VAL A 223 10.55 -1.99 -10.02
C VAL A 223 10.40 -0.79 -9.11
N ALA A 224 10.86 0.37 -9.57
CA ALA A 224 10.67 1.63 -8.88
C ALA A 224 10.63 2.83 -9.83
N ARG A 225 10.10 3.95 -9.33
CA ARG A 225 10.16 5.25 -9.99
C ARG A 225 11.38 6.02 -9.51
N VAL A 226 12.20 6.50 -10.43
CA VAL A 226 13.35 7.37 -10.17
C VAL A 226 13.22 8.62 -11.04
N GLY A 227 13.05 9.78 -10.41
CA GLY A 227 12.69 11.02 -11.12
C GLY A 227 11.32 10.89 -11.80
N THR A 228 11.29 11.19 -13.10
CA THR A 228 10.11 11.13 -14.00
C THR A 228 9.98 9.79 -14.74
N MET A 229 10.89 8.83 -14.48
CA MET A 229 10.94 7.55 -15.20
C MET A 229 10.72 6.38 -14.25
N GLY A 230 10.09 5.33 -14.77
CA GLY A 230 10.05 4.02 -14.16
C GLY A 230 11.20 3.15 -14.66
N TYR A 231 11.81 2.42 -13.73
CA TYR A 231 12.84 1.43 -14.04
C TYR A 231 12.47 0.10 -13.42
N ALA A 232 12.66 -0.97 -14.17
CA ALA A 232 12.60 -2.34 -13.69
C ALA A 232 13.94 -3.03 -13.91
N VAL A 233 14.52 -3.56 -12.84
CA VAL A 233 15.72 -4.37 -12.88
C VAL A 233 15.28 -5.81 -13.02
N VAL A 234 15.61 -6.42 -14.15
CA VAL A 234 15.20 -7.78 -14.51
C VAL A 234 16.41 -8.71 -14.42
N PRO A 235 16.37 -9.75 -13.58
CA PRO A 235 17.44 -10.74 -13.51
C PRO A 235 17.54 -11.56 -14.79
N ASP A 236 18.78 -11.69 -15.30
CA ASP A 236 19.18 -12.54 -16.42
C ASP A 236 18.16 -12.66 -17.57
N PRO A 237 17.79 -11.56 -18.24
CA PRO A 237 16.81 -11.60 -19.33
C PRO A 237 17.34 -12.31 -20.59
N ALA A 238 18.66 -12.54 -20.67
CA ALA A 238 19.29 -13.29 -21.75
C ALA A 238 19.14 -14.81 -21.62
N ALA A 239 18.71 -15.31 -20.45
CA ALA A 239 18.41 -16.73 -20.27
C ALA A 239 17.35 -17.21 -21.29
N PRO A 240 17.43 -18.47 -21.76
CA PRO A 240 16.52 -19.00 -22.77
C PRO A 240 15.04 -18.74 -22.45
N GLY A 241 14.34 -18.08 -23.38
CA GLY A 241 12.91 -17.79 -23.27
C GLY A 241 12.51 -16.59 -22.38
N ARG A 242 13.38 -16.10 -21.49
CA ARG A 242 13.01 -14.98 -20.58
C ARG A 242 12.73 -13.69 -21.33
N LEU A 243 13.53 -13.36 -22.34
CA LEU A 243 13.29 -12.17 -23.17
C LEU A 243 11.92 -12.21 -23.86
N ALA A 244 11.50 -13.36 -24.39
CA ALA A 244 10.20 -13.52 -25.04
C ALA A 244 9.05 -13.35 -24.05
N VAL A 245 9.18 -13.87 -22.83
CA VAL A 245 8.20 -13.68 -21.73
C VAL A 245 8.08 -12.21 -21.36
N ILE A 246 9.21 -11.50 -21.22
CA ILE A 246 9.22 -10.07 -20.90
C ILE A 246 8.60 -9.25 -22.04
N ALA A 247 8.98 -9.54 -23.29
CA ALA A 247 8.42 -8.88 -24.48
C ALA A 247 6.90 -9.06 -24.56
N HIS A 248 6.42 -10.28 -24.36
CA HIS A 248 4.98 -10.57 -24.35
C HIS A 248 4.26 -9.82 -23.23
N ALA A 249 4.81 -9.82 -22.02
CA ALA A 249 4.25 -9.06 -20.88
C ALA A 249 4.19 -7.54 -21.16
N MET A 250 5.12 -7.03 -21.97
CA MET A 250 5.23 -5.61 -22.33
C MET A 250 4.50 -5.22 -23.62
N THR A 251 3.69 -6.10 -24.20
CA THR A 251 2.85 -5.77 -25.36
C THR A 251 1.95 -4.55 -25.06
N GLY A 252 1.96 -3.56 -25.96
CA GLY A 252 1.22 -2.29 -25.81
C GLY A 252 1.80 -1.35 -24.74
N VAL A 253 3.03 -1.61 -24.28
CA VAL A 253 3.75 -0.77 -23.32
C VAL A 253 4.95 -0.14 -24.00
N ARG A 254 4.97 1.19 -24.01
CA ARG A 254 6.17 1.96 -24.36
C ARG A 254 7.24 1.73 -23.30
N CYS A 255 8.18 0.86 -23.60
CA CYS A 255 9.31 0.56 -22.75
C CYS A 255 10.52 0.14 -23.60
N ALA A 256 11.70 0.16 -22.99
CA ALA A 256 12.90 -0.31 -23.64
C ALA A 256 13.78 -1.05 -22.64
N LEU A 257 14.38 -2.14 -23.08
CA LEU A 257 15.27 -2.99 -22.30
C LEU A 257 16.72 -2.71 -22.69
N GLY A 258 17.55 -2.38 -21.71
CA GLY A 258 18.98 -2.22 -21.90
C GLY A 258 19.69 -3.55 -22.15
N PRO A 259 20.99 -3.53 -22.47
CA PRO A 259 21.79 -4.74 -22.56
C PRO A 259 21.87 -5.47 -21.22
N THR A 260 22.04 -6.80 -21.28
CA THR A 260 22.34 -7.63 -20.11
C THR A 260 23.77 -7.38 -19.66
N VAL A 261 23.92 -7.03 -18.38
CA VAL A 261 25.18 -6.60 -17.78
C VAL A 261 25.31 -7.11 -16.34
N GLY A 262 26.50 -6.98 -15.76
CA GLY A 262 26.70 -7.21 -14.32
C GLY A 262 26.13 -6.06 -13.48
N PRO A 263 25.91 -6.27 -12.16
CA PRO A 263 25.33 -5.24 -11.28
C PRO A 263 26.08 -3.91 -11.26
N ALA A 264 27.42 -3.94 -11.34
CA ALA A 264 28.27 -2.74 -11.33
C ALA A 264 28.11 -1.85 -12.57
N THR A 265 27.57 -2.38 -13.67
CA THR A 265 27.36 -1.66 -14.94
C THR A 265 25.88 -1.48 -15.25
N SER A 266 24.99 -1.74 -14.29
CA SER A 266 23.54 -1.62 -14.44
C SER A 266 23.09 -0.19 -14.83
N ALA A 267 23.79 0.85 -14.37
CA ALA A 267 23.58 2.23 -14.82
C ALA A 267 23.74 2.41 -16.34
N THR A 268 24.69 1.69 -16.98
CA THR A 268 24.88 1.72 -18.44
C THR A 268 23.70 1.07 -19.15
N SER A 269 23.20 -0.06 -18.64
CA SER A 269 22.01 -0.72 -19.16
C SER A 269 20.80 0.22 -19.12
N ALA A 270 20.59 0.90 -18.00
CA ALA A 270 19.52 1.87 -17.82
C ALA A 270 19.64 3.09 -18.74
N ARG A 271 20.85 3.62 -18.92
CA ARG A 271 21.11 4.74 -19.83
C ARG A 271 20.72 4.39 -21.26
N LEU A 272 21.14 3.23 -21.74
CA LEU A 272 20.82 2.76 -23.10
C LEU A 272 19.33 2.44 -23.26
N ALA A 273 18.70 1.84 -22.25
CA ALA A 273 17.27 1.67 -22.20
C ALA A 273 16.52 3.00 -22.34
N ARG A 274 16.94 4.02 -21.58
CA ARG A 274 16.31 5.35 -21.63
C ARG A 274 16.47 6.01 -23.00
N LEU A 275 17.64 5.90 -23.63
CA LEU A 275 17.86 6.43 -24.99
C LEU A 275 16.99 5.71 -26.03
N ALA A 276 16.85 4.39 -25.90
CA ALA A 276 16.01 3.59 -26.79
C ALA A 276 14.51 3.96 -26.72
N LEU A 277 14.05 4.65 -25.67
CA LEU A 277 12.68 5.19 -25.63
C LEU A 277 12.44 6.36 -26.59
N GLY A 278 13.51 6.99 -27.09
CA GLY A 278 13.45 8.01 -28.12
C GLY A 278 13.20 7.44 -29.52
N LEU A 279 13.37 6.13 -29.70
CA LEU A 279 13.13 5.46 -30.98
C LEU A 279 11.61 5.34 -31.24
N PRO A 280 11.16 5.52 -32.49
CA PRO A 280 9.74 5.46 -32.84
C PRO A 280 9.12 4.09 -32.54
N GLU A 281 9.88 3.00 -32.65
CA GLU A 281 9.39 1.63 -32.35
C GLU A 281 9.03 1.43 -30.88
N ALA A 282 9.55 2.28 -29.98
CA ALA A 282 9.15 2.25 -28.57
C ALA A 282 7.69 2.71 -28.38
N ALA A 283 7.07 3.39 -29.35
CA ALA A 283 5.66 3.74 -29.27
C ALA A 283 4.74 2.51 -29.30
N ASP A 284 5.11 1.49 -30.07
CA ASP A 284 4.26 0.33 -30.37
C ASP A 284 4.62 -0.93 -29.56
N GLY A 285 5.75 -0.93 -28.84
CA GLY A 285 6.14 -2.06 -28.00
C GLY A 285 7.48 -1.89 -27.29
N MET A 286 7.98 -3.02 -26.79
CA MET A 286 9.27 -3.06 -26.11
C MET A 286 10.43 -3.03 -27.12
N VAL A 287 11.33 -2.06 -26.98
CA VAL A 287 12.59 -2.01 -27.76
C VAL A 287 13.71 -2.68 -26.98
N VAL A 288 14.49 -3.54 -27.62
CA VAL A 288 15.72 -4.10 -27.03
C VAL A 288 16.90 -3.27 -27.52
N ALA A 289 17.49 -2.48 -26.63
CA ALA A 289 18.58 -1.55 -26.94
C ALA A 289 19.78 -2.25 -27.61
N ASP A 290 20.04 -3.51 -27.23
CA ASP A 290 21.15 -4.28 -27.79
C ASP A 290 20.99 -4.60 -29.30
N GLN A 291 19.76 -4.50 -29.81
CA GLN A 291 19.42 -4.70 -31.23
C GLN A 291 19.38 -3.38 -32.03
N ARG A 292 19.68 -2.24 -31.38
CA ARG A 292 19.62 -0.88 -31.95
C ARG A 292 20.89 -0.09 -31.67
N ARG A 293 22.04 -0.77 -31.59
CA ARG A 293 23.32 -0.15 -31.17
C ARG A 293 23.76 1.01 -32.07
N VAL A 294 23.53 0.93 -33.38
CA VAL A 294 23.89 2.00 -34.33
C VAL A 294 22.99 3.22 -34.11
N ASP A 295 21.68 3.02 -34.01
CA ASP A 295 20.72 4.11 -33.77
C ASP A 295 20.99 4.81 -32.43
N LEU A 296 21.38 4.04 -31.41
CA LEU A 296 21.74 4.57 -30.10
C LEU A 296 23.07 5.32 -30.08
N LEU A 297 24.02 4.98 -30.95
CA LEU A 297 25.24 5.77 -31.13
C LEU A 297 24.93 7.13 -31.76
N LEU A 298 24.09 7.14 -32.80
CA LEU A 298 23.62 8.37 -33.45
C LEU A 298 22.84 9.27 -32.48
N LEU A 299 22.00 8.69 -31.62
CA LEU A 299 21.27 9.42 -30.58
C LEU A 299 22.15 9.96 -29.42
N GLN A 300 23.36 9.42 -29.21
CA GLN A 300 24.25 9.89 -28.15
C GLN A 300 25.12 11.07 -28.54
N ASP A 301 25.38 11.24 -29.84
CA ASP A 301 26.33 12.22 -30.35
C ASP A 301 25.79 12.81 -31.66
N GLU A 302 25.04 13.90 -31.52
CA GLU A 302 24.38 14.61 -32.62
C GLU A 302 25.42 15.16 -33.62
N GLU A 303 26.60 15.59 -33.14
CA GLU A 303 27.70 16.07 -33.99
C GLU A 303 28.38 14.95 -34.78
N LEU A 304 28.61 13.77 -34.16
CA LEU A 304 29.10 12.60 -34.89
C LEU A 304 28.05 12.06 -35.86
N ALA A 305 26.77 12.10 -35.50
CA ALA A 305 25.68 11.70 -36.38
C ALA A 305 25.63 12.59 -37.64
N ASP A 306 25.70 13.91 -37.46
CA ASP A 306 25.76 14.88 -38.55
C ASP A 306 27.01 14.71 -39.42
N GLY A 307 28.15 14.38 -38.82
CA GLY A 307 29.38 14.05 -39.53
C GLY A 307 29.29 12.77 -40.36
N PHE A 308 28.66 11.71 -39.84
CA PHE A 308 28.41 10.46 -40.57
C PHE A 308 27.44 10.67 -41.74
N VAL A 309 26.35 11.40 -41.51
CA VAL A 309 25.37 11.75 -42.56
C VAL A 309 26.06 12.59 -43.64
N SER A 310 26.80 13.62 -43.26
CA SER A 310 27.51 14.49 -44.21
C SER A 310 28.57 13.73 -45.01
N GLY A 311 29.32 12.82 -44.38
CA GLY A 311 30.32 12.00 -45.08
C GLY A 311 29.72 10.96 -46.03
N ALA A 312 28.63 10.31 -45.62
CA ALA A 312 27.91 9.36 -46.46
C ALA A 312 27.23 10.06 -47.65
N LEU A 313 26.59 11.21 -47.41
CA LEU A 313 25.99 12.04 -48.45
C LEU A 313 27.05 12.66 -49.36
N ALA A 314 28.21 13.10 -48.85
CA ALA A 314 29.31 13.60 -49.67
C ALA A 314 29.84 12.54 -50.66
N THR A 315 29.80 11.26 -50.26
CA THR A 315 30.19 10.15 -51.14
C THR A 315 29.15 9.91 -52.23
N LEU A 316 27.86 10.07 -51.93
CA LEU A 316 26.77 10.05 -52.91
C LEU A 316 26.81 11.30 -53.81
N ASP A 317 27.23 12.44 -53.28
CA ASP A 317 27.41 13.71 -53.98
C ASP A 317 28.62 13.71 -54.94
N ALA A 318 29.57 12.82 -54.72
CA ALA A 318 30.70 12.60 -55.61
C ALA A 318 30.35 11.71 -56.83
N LEU A 319 29.17 11.06 -56.84
CA LEU A 319 28.74 10.23 -57.96
C LEU A 319 28.10 11.07 -59.09
N PRO A 320 28.29 10.67 -60.37
CA PRO A 320 27.61 11.27 -61.51
C PRO A 320 26.08 11.27 -61.33
N ALA A 321 25.42 12.33 -61.78
CA ALA A 321 23.97 12.56 -61.58
C ALA A 321 23.09 11.36 -62.00
N THR A 322 23.50 10.62 -63.04
CA THR A 322 22.78 9.44 -63.54
C THR A 322 22.90 8.20 -62.64
N GLN A 323 23.98 8.07 -61.86
CA GLN A 323 24.15 7.01 -60.87
C GLN A 323 23.50 7.36 -59.54
N ARG A 324 23.52 8.64 -59.15
CA ARG A 324 22.84 9.13 -57.95
C ARG A 324 21.32 8.94 -58.04
N ALA A 325 20.72 9.32 -59.17
CA ALA A 325 19.29 9.14 -59.41
C ALA A 325 18.83 7.67 -59.40
N ARG A 326 19.73 6.69 -59.62
CA ARG A 326 19.43 5.24 -59.53
C ARG A 326 19.58 4.67 -58.12
N LEU A 327 20.22 5.39 -57.20
CA LEU A 327 20.44 4.97 -55.80
C LEU A 327 19.48 5.68 -54.83
N GLU A 328 18.84 6.77 -55.28
CA GLU A 328 17.81 7.52 -54.56
C GLU A 328 16.38 6.98 -54.80
N GLU A 329 16.20 6.07 -55.77
CA GLU A 329 14.97 5.29 -56.04
C GLU A 329 14.98 3.95 -55.28
#